data_AF-A0A915BGJ8-F1
#
_entry.id   AF-A0A915BGJ8-F1
#
_cell.length_a   1.000
_cell.length_b   1.000
_cell.length_c   1.000
_cell.angle_alpha   90.00
_cell.angle_beta   90.00
_cell.angle_gamma   90.00
#
_symmetry.space_group_name_H-M   'P 1'
#
loop_
_entity.id
_entity.type
_entity.pdbx_description
1 polymer ?
#
loop_
_entity_poly.entity_id
_entity_poly.type
_entity_poly.pdbx_seq_one_letter_code
_entity_poly.pdbx_strand_id
1 'polypeptide(L)'
;MSLHRTDVLRRAFIVQWSLSLRGATRSSIGSGNVREPRFSESAAYFGRDKVNALGGRVIPPSKFKPDYYSSDSFKNKRLISVLGSVAAVFIYFAWLREPSDLDEILSMPPHILSANLERRMLREEIEAAKKNGDDTTLLEAQLAYVDVKEAALKTQFAK
;
A
#
# COMPACT_ATOMS: atom_id res chain seq x y z
N MET A 1 -42.72 -25.21 -8.22
CA MET A 1 -42.86 -25.44 -9.66
C MET A 1 -43.96 -24.52 -10.18
N SER A 2 -43.62 -23.61 -11.11
CA SER A 2 -44.48 -22.99 -12.15
C SER A 2 -45.83 -22.34 -11.72
N LEU A 3 -45.90 -21.01 -11.64
CA LEU A 3 -46.46 -20.07 -12.67
C LEU A 3 -47.99 -20.15 -12.86
N HIS A 4 -48.69 -19.05 -12.59
CA HIS A 4 -49.41 -18.22 -13.57
C HIS A 4 -50.16 -17.09 -12.84
N ARG A 5 -49.73 -15.83 -13.03
CA ARG A 5 -50.34 -14.82 -13.92
C ARG A 5 -51.62 -14.20 -13.36
N THR A 6 -51.51 -12.90 -13.02
CA THR A 6 -52.21 -11.76 -13.67
C THR A 6 -53.52 -11.44 -12.95
N ASP A 7 -53.93 -10.21 -12.69
CA ASP A 7 -53.56 -8.93 -13.27
C ASP A 7 -54.20 -7.81 -12.44
N VAL A 8 -53.73 -6.58 -12.69
CA VAL A 8 -54.58 -5.39 -12.80
C VAL A 8 -55.06 -4.66 -11.52
N LEU A 9 -54.29 -3.59 -11.27
CA LEU A 9 -54.74 -2.20 -11.19
C LEU A 9 -55.51 -1.69 -9.94
N ARG A 10 -54.78 -0.79 -9.25
CA ARG A 10 -55.09 0.64 -9.08
C ARG A 10 -56.05 1.08 -7.96
N ARG A 11 -55.51 2.10 -7.27
CA ARG A 11 -56.12 3.19 -6.48
C ARG A 11 -56.11 2.91 -4.97
N ALA A 12 -55.06 3.34 -4.26
CA ALA A 12 -54.80 4.72 -3.84
C ALA A 12 -55.88 5.24 -2.88
N PHE A 13 -55.60 5.13 -1.58
CA PHE A 13 -56.11 6.03 -0.55
C PHE A 13 -55.03 6.14 0.53
N ILE A 14 -54.16 7.14 0.37
CA ILE A 14 -53.18 7.50 1.39
C ILE A 14 -53.93 8.30 2.46
N VAL A 15 -53.94 7.75 3.66
CA VAL A 15 -54.54 8.35 4.85
C VAL A 15 -53.73 9.59 5.23
N GLN A 16 -54.39 10.74 5.11
CA GLN A 16 -53.88 12.05 5.51
C GLN A 16 -53.97 12.17 7.04
N TRP A 17 -52.82 12.10 7.72
CA TRP A 17 -52.71 12.51 9.12
C TRP A 17 -52.31 13.98 9.19
N SER A 18 -53.28 14.83 9.49
CA SER A 18 -53.09 16.24 9.80
C SER A 18 -52.58 16.40 11.24
N LEU A 19 -51.29 16.71 11.41
CA LEU A 19 -50.78 17.23 12.67
C LEU A 19 -50.73 18.76 12.60
N SER A 20 -51.79 19.37 13.15
CA SER A 20 -51.88 20.80 13.42
C SER A 20 -50.94 21.17 14.59
N LEU A 21 -49.72 21.59 14.27
CA LEU A 21 -48.90 22.37 15.21
C LEU A 21 -49.29 23.84 15.09
N ARG A 22 -50.27 24.22 15.92
CA ARG A 22 -50.58 25.61 16.26
C ARG A 22 -49.30 26.27 16.75
N GLY A 23 -49.04 27.46 16.20
CA GLY A 23 -47.93 28.31 16.57
C GLY A 23 -47.92 28.64 18.06
N ALA A 24 -46.77 28.40 18.69
CA ALA A 24 -46.34 29.11 19.88
C ALA A 24 -45.50 30.31 19.41
N THR A 25 -46.11 31.49 19.53
CA THR A 25 -45.49 32.79 19.78
C THR A 25 -44.18 33.10 19.04
N ARG A 26 -44.31 33.81 17.92
CA ARG A 26 -43.31 34.80 17.48
C ARG A 26 -42.99 35.72 18.66
N SER A 27 -41.79 35.63 19.23
CA SER A 27 -41.17 36.82 19.80
C SER A 27 -40.64 37.63 18.62
N SER A 28 -41.39 38.68 18.24
CA SER A 28 -40.86 39.72 17.38
C SER A 28 -39.78 40.47 18.17
N ILE A 29 -38.54 40.00 18.05
CA ILE A 29 -37.37 40.81 18.42
C ILE A 29 -37.39 41.99 17.44
N GLY A 30 -37.60 43.19 18.00
CA GLY A 30 -37.69 44.42 17.25
C GLY A 30 -36.51 44.59 16.30
N SER A 31 -36.79 45.14 15.12
CA SER A 31 -35.80 45.55 14.13
C SER A 31 -34.98 46.75 14.61
N GLY A 32 -34.33 46.63 15.76
CA GLY A 32 -33.20 47.46 16.12
C GLY A 32 -31.98 46.96 15.35
N ASN A 33 -31.14 47.87 14.86
CA ASN A 33 -29.90 47.55 14.16
C ASN A 33 -29.12 46.43 14.87
N VAL A 34 -29.29 45.19 14.40
CA VAL A 34 -28.55 44.04 14.91
C VAL A 34 -27.16 44.16 14.32
N ARG A 35 -26.28 44.84 15.06
CA ARG A 35 -24.86 44.88 14.74
C ARG A 35 -24.36 43.45 14.71
N GLU A 36 -23.95 42.99 13.53
CA GLU A 36 -23.42 41.64 13.38
C GLU A 36 -22.29 41.43 14.41
N PRO A 37 -22.29 40.29 15.10
CA PRO A 37 -21.28 40.03 16.11
C PRO A 37 -19.91 39.91 15.43
N ARG A 38 -18.88 40.57 15.98
CA ARG A 38 -17.54 40.70 15.37
C ARG A 38 -16.87 39.37 14.96
N PHE A 39 -17.35 38.24 15.44
CA PHE A 39 -16.87 36.94 15.00
C PHE A 39 -17.24 36.63 13.55
N SER A 40 -18.34 37.18 13.00
CA SER A 40 -18.76 36.96 11.62
C SER A 40 -17.78 37.55 10.60
N GLU A 41 -17.04 38.58 11.01
CA GLU A 41 -16.00 39.25 10.22
C GLU A 41 -14.69 38.45 10.18
N SER A 42 -14.50 37.48 11.06
CA SER A 42 -13.26 36.70 11.12
C SER A 42 -13.06 35.83 9.87
N ALA A 43 -11.81 35.72 9.41
CA ALA A 43 -11.44 34.91 8.24
C ALA A 43 -11.71 33.40 8.43
N ALA A 44 -11.87 32.96 9.68
CA ALA A 44 -12.21 31.58 10.04
C ALA A 44 -13.71 31.32 10.15
N TYR A 45 -14.57 32.34 10.05
CA TYR A 45 -16.02 32.17 10.16
C TYR A 45 -16.64 31.74 8.84
N PHE A 46 -17.28 30.57 8.88
CA PHE A 46 -18.01 29.96 7.77
C PHE A 46 -19.49 29.81 8.13
N GLY A 47 -20.21 30.93 8.17
CA GLY A 47 -21.65 30.98 8.43
C GLY A 47 -22.52 30.97 7.17
N ARG A 48 -23.82 30.74 7.38
CA ARG A 48 -24.86 30.68 6.33
C ARG A 48 -24.99 31.97 5.53
N ASP A 49 -24.66 33.09 6.16
CA ASP A 49 -24.53 34.43 5.59
C ASP A 49 -23.48 34.49 4.46
N LYS A 50 -22.29 33.90 4.65
CA LYS A 50 -21.24 33.87 3.62
C LYS A 50 -21.52 32.87 2.51
N VAL A 51 -22.25 31.79 2.78
CA VAL A 51 -22.62 30.76 1.78
C VAL A 51 -23.55 31.34 0.71
N ASN A 52 -24.47 32.22 1.11
CA ASN A 52 -25.41 32.87 0.19
C ASN A 52 -24.74 33.99 -0.63
N ALA A 53 -23.77 34.71 -0.05
CA ALA A 53 -23.05 35.78 -0.74
C ALA A 53 -22.05 35.25 -1.79
N LEU A 54 -21.48 34.05 -1.60
CA LEU A 54 -20.44 33.46 -2.46
C LEU A 54 -20.96 32.33 -3.38
N GLY A 55 -22.28 32.21 -3.57
CA GLY A 55 -22.84 31.30 -4.57
C GLY A 55 -22.50 29.83 -4.34
N GLY A 56 -22.65 29.33 -3.12
CA GLY A 56 -22.58 27.89 -2.81
C GLY A 56 -21.16 27.30 -2.73
N ARG A 57 -20.10 28.07 -3.00
CA ARG A 57 -18.72 27.61 -2.83
C ARG A 57 -18.00 28.39 -1.74
N VAL A 58 -18.08 27.86 -0.53
CA VAL A 58 -17.35 28.37 0.64
C VAL A 58 -15.89 27.93 0.51
N ILE A 59 -15.12 28.60 -0.34
CA ILE A 59 -13.66 28.45 -0.38
C ILE A 59 -13.10 29.67 0.34
N PRO A 60 -12.39 29.52 1.47
CA PRO A 60 -11.71 30.66 2.08
C PRO A 60 -10.75 31.29 1.06
N PRO A 61 -10.66 32.63 0.96
CA PRO A 61 -9.65 33.31 0.16
C PRO A 61 -8.26 33.24 0.82
N SER A 62 -7.95 32.19 1.58
CA SER A 62 -6.60 31.94 2.03
C SER A 62 -5.81 31.44 0.83
N LYS A 63 -5.14 32.37 0.13
CA LYS A 63 -4.11 32.03 -0.84
C LYS A 63 -3.11 31.12 -0.13
N PHE A 64 -3.18 29.82 -0.40
CA PHE A 64 -2.26 28.83 0.14
C PHE A 64 -0.84 29.30 -0.23
N LYS A 65 -0.06 29.66 0.79
CA LYS A 65 1.36 29.95 0.61
C LYS A 65 2.06 28.60 0.79
N PRO A 66 2.54 27.98 -0.29
CA PRO A 66 3.25 26.71 -0.15
C PRO A 66 4.50 26.93 0.70
N ASP A 67 4.63 26.17 1.79
CA ASP A 67 5.88 26.07 2.54
C ASP A 67 6.99 25.49 1.63
N TYR A 68 8.26 25.77 1.96
CA TYR A 68 9.42 25.33 1.17
C TYR A 68 9.36 23.84 0.79
N TYR A 69 8.98 22.99 1.74
CA TYR A 69 8.87 21.53 1.56
C TYR A 69 7.67 21.09 0.70
N SER A 70 6.69 21.96 0.50
CA SER A 70 5.51 21.70 -0.34
C SER A 70 5.69 22.16 -1.79
N SER A 71 6.75 22.94 -2.07
CA SER A 71 7.07 23.43 -3.41
C SER A 71 7.51 22.30 -4.36
N ASP A 72 7.17 22.42 -5.64
CA ASP A 72 7.51 21.40 -6.64
C ASP A 72 9.02 21.35 -6.93
N SER A 73 9.73 22.46 -6.74
CA SER A 73 11.19 22.51 -6.86
C SER A 73 11.88 21.63 -5.81
N PHE A 74 11.36 21.61 -4.57
CA PHE A 74 11.86 20.72 -3.52
C PHE A 74 11.59 19.25 -3.85
N LYS A 75 10.37 18.92 -4.31
CA LYS A 75 10.01 17.55 -4.71
C LYS A 75 10.91 17.03 -5.82
N ASN A 76 11.16 17.83 -6.86
CA ASN A 76 12.03 17.43 -7.97
C ASN A 76 13.47 17.22 -7.51
N LYS A 77 14.02 18.12 -6.69
CA LYS A 77 15.38 17.95 -6.15
C LYS A 77 15.50 16.69 -5.31
N ARG A 78 14.51 16.41 -4.45
CA ARG A 78 14.46 15.18 -3.63
C ARG A 78 14.38 13.93 -4.51
N LEU A 79 13.56 13.97 -5.56
CA LEU A 79 13.41 12.83 -6.46
C LEU A 79 14.70 12.56 -7.24
N ILE A 80 15.36 13.61 -7.75
CA ILE A 80 16.66 13.49 -8.42
C ILE A 80 17.74 12.98 -7.46
N SER A 81 17.77 13.44 -6.21
CA SER A 81 18.75 12.94 -5.24
C SER A 81 18.56 11.48 -4.90
N VAL A 82 17.30 11.02 -4.75
CA VAL A 82 16.99 9.61 -4.48
C VAL A 82 17.32 8.75 -5.71
N LEU A 83 16.92 9.18 -6.90
CA LEU A 83 17.26 8.47 -8.14
C LEU A 83 18.78 8.43 -8.35
N GLY A 84 19.49 9.53 -8.04
CA GLY A 84 20.95 9.59 -8.10
C GLY A 84 21.61 8.63 -7.13
N SER A 85 21.14 8.53 -5.89
CA SER A 85 21.69 7.57 -4.92
C SER A 85 21.46 6.12 -5.35
N VAL A 86 20.29 5.81 -5.91
CA VAL A 86 19.96 4.47 -6.41
C VAL A 86 20.80 4.14 -7.65
N ALA A 87 20.90 5.09 -8.59
CA ALA A 87 21.73 4.94 -9.79
C ALA A 87 23.20 4.74 -9.45
N ALA A 88 23.74 5.46 -8.46
CA ALA A 88 25.12 5.28 -8.02
C ALA A 88 25.40 3.85 -7.52
N VAL A 89 24.45 3.24 -6.81
CA VAL A 89 24.55 1.84 -6.38
C VAL A 89 24.55 0.90 -7.58
N PHE A 90 23.64 1.11 -8.54
CA PHE A 90 23.61 0.30 -9.77
C PHE A 90 24.89 0.45 -10.59
N ILE A 91 25.41 1.66 -10.76
CA ILE A 91 26.66 1.91 -11.48
C ILE A 91 27.84 1.26 -10.77
N TYR A 92 27.88 1.32 -9.43
CA TYR A 92 28.90 0.63 -8.65
C TYR A 92 28.86 -0.88 -8.92
N PHE A 93 27.69 -1.53 -8.85
CA PHE A 93 27.57 -2.97 -9.09
C PHE A 93 27.74 -3.38 -10.56
N ALA A 94 27.37 -2.53 -11.51
CA ALA A 94 27.40 -2.86 -12.93
C ALA A 94 28.74 -2.52 -13.61
N TRP A 95 29.47 -1.52 -13.12
CA TRP A 95 30.66 -1.00 -13.81
C TRP A 95 31.92 -0.98 -12.95
N LEU A 96 31.82 -0.73 -11.64
CA LEU A 96 33.00 -0.57 -10.77
C LEU A 96 33.34 -1.82 -9.96
N ARG A 97 32.34 -2.68 -9.70
CA ARG A 97 32.53 -4.00 -9.12
C ARG A 97 32.92 -4.95 -10.25
N GLU A 98 34.01 -5.68 -10.06
CA GLU A 98 34.46 -6.70 -11.01
C GLU A 98 33.30 -7.62 -11.43
N PRO A 99 33.12 -7.87 -12.74
CA PRO A 99 32.19 -8.87 -13.23
C PRO A 99 32.82 -10.24 -12.96
N SER A 100 32.57 -10.83 -11.80
CA SER A 100 33.12 -12.17 -11.56
C SER A 100 32.18 -12.99 -10.67
N ASP A 101 31.98 -12.63 -9.42
CA ASP A 101 31.49 -13.65 -8.48
C ASP A 101 29.96 -13.87 -8.51
N LEU A 102 29.14 -12.82 -8.67
CA LEU A 102 27.68 -12.98 -8.68
C LEU A 102 27.15 -13.41 -10.05
N ASP A 103 27.78 -12.97 -11.14
CA ASP A 103 27.39 -13.41 -12.48
C ASP A 103 27.77 -14.87 -12.70
N GLU A 104 28.90 -15.33 -12.17
CA GLU A 104 29.26 -16.76 -12.16
C GLU A 104 28.26 -17.59 -11.34
N ILE A 105 27.84 -17.11 -10.15
CA ILE A 105 26.82 -17.81 -9.33
C ILE A 105 25.43 -17.81 -9.99
N LEU A 106 25.04 -16.72 -10.67
CA LEU A 106 23.75 -16.59 -11.33
C LEU A 106 23.69 -17.28 -12.70
N SER A 107 24.84 -17.40 -13.38
CA SER A 107 24.97 -18.13 -14.65
C SER A 107 25.23 -19.62 -14.45
N MET A 108 25.66 -20.05 -13.25
CA MET A 108 25.78 -21.47 -12.94
C MET A 108 24.43 -22.18 -13.07
N PRO A 109 24.40 -23.37 -13.70
CA PRO A 109 23.20 -24.17 -13.77
C PRO A 109 22.61 -24.41 -12.37
N PRO A 110 21.30 -24.20 -12.17
CA PRO A 110 20.68 -24.26 -10.85
C PRO A 110 20.87 -25.61 -10.14
N HIS A 111 21.09 -26.68 -10.91
CA HIS A 111 21.33 -28.03 -10.40
C HIS A 111 22.70 -28.22 -9.72
N ILE A 112 23.69 -27.40 -10.05
CA ILE A 112 25.02 -27.42 -9.41
C ILE A 112 24.97 -26.66 -8.09
N LEU A 113 24.25 -25.54 -8.06
CA LEU A 113 24.10 -24.73 -6.86
C LEU A 113 23.24 -25.44 -5.80
N SER A 114 22.12 -26.04 -6.22
CA SER A 114 21.21 -26.74 -5.30
C SER A 114 21.88 -27.94 -4.64
N ALA A 115 22.65 -28.73 -5.39
CA ALA A 115 23.30 -29.92 -4.85
C ALA A 115 24.44 -29.59 -3.88
N ASN A 116 25.25 -28.56 -4.18
CA ASN A 116 26.29 -28.09 -3.26
C ASN A 116 25.70 -27.49 -1.96
N LEU A 117 24.57 -26.80 -2.04
CA LEU A 117 23.85 -26.29 -0.86
C LEU A 117 23.28 -27.45 -0.02
N GLU A 118 22.58 -28.41 -0.65
CA GLU A 118 22.08 -29.63 0.00
C GLU A 118 23.23 -30.36 0.72
N ARG A 119 24.39 -30.48 0.08
CA ARG A 119 25.58 -31.13 0.64
C ARG A 119 26.16 -30.40 1.86
N ARG A 120 26.21 -29.06 1.81
CA ARG A 120 26.70 -28.24 2.93
C ARG A 120 25.78 -28.31 4.13
N MET A 121 24.48 -28.18 3.90
CA MET A 121 23.48 -28.31 4.97
C MET A 121 23.54 -29.69 5.65
N LEU A 122 23.57 -30.77 4.88
CA LEU A 122 23.63 -32.13 5.43
C LEU A 122 24.91 -32.36 6.25
N ARG A 123 26.05 -31.78 5.86
CA ARG A 123 27.30 -31.86 6.64
C ARG A 123 27.19 -31.11 7.97
N GLU A 124 26.64 -29.90 7.95
CA GLU A 124 26.41 -29.12 9.17
C GLU A 124 25.45 -29.85 10.12
N GLU A 125 24.41 -30.48 9.57
CA GLU A 125 23.43 -31.25 10.35
C GLU A 125 24.04 -32.53 10.94
N ILE A 126 24.89 -33.24 10.19
CA ILE A 126 25.67 -34.38 10.71
C ILE A 126 26.63 -33.93 11.82
N GLU A 127 27.33 -32.81 11.66
CA GLU A 127 28.22 -32.27 12.69
C GLU A 127 27.45 -31.85 13.95
N ALA A 128 26.26 -31.27 13.79
CA ALA A 128 25.39 -30.93 14.91
C ALA A 128 24.84 -32.18 15.61
N ALA A 129 24.36 -33.17 14.87
CA ALA A 129 23.88 -34.44 15.40
C ALA A 129 24.99 -35.23 16.11
N LYS A 130 26.21 -35.25 15.57
CA LYS A 130 27.39 -35.85 16.21
C LYS A 130 27.75 -35.17 17.53
N LYS A 131 27.60 -33.84 17.62
CA LYS A 131 27.81 -33.09 18.87
C LYS A 131 26.73 -33.38 19.91
N ASN A 132 25.50 -33.66 19.46
CA ASN A 132 24.37 -33.99 20.33
C ASN A 132 24.33 -35.47 20.73
N GLY A 133 25.09 -36.33 20.05
CA GLY A 133 25.11 -37.78 20.29
C GLY A 133 23.97 -38.53 19.60
N ASP A 134 23.33 -37.92 18.60
CA ASP A 134 22.22 -38.51 17.84
C ASP A 134 22.74 -39.45 16.72
N ASP A 135 21.90 -40.39 16.29
CA ASP A 135 22.24 -41.31 15.20
C ASP A 135 22.30 -40.57 13.84
N THR A 136 23.44 -40.66 13.17
CA THR A 136 23.70 -39.97 11.89
C THR A 136 23.59 -40.87 10.67
N THR A 137 23.24 -42.16 10.84
CA THR A 137 23.17 -43.13 9.73
C THR A 137 22.27 -42.68 8.58
N LEU A 138 21.10 -42.11 8.90
CA LEU A 138 20.16 -41.61 7.89
C LEU A 138 20.73 -40.40 7.13
N LEU A 139 21.36 -39.46 7.84
CA LEU A 139 21.93 -38.25 7.24
C LEU A 139 23.13 -38.58 6.36
N GLU A 140 23.95 -39.54 6.75
CA GLU A 140 25.07 -40.04 5.95
C GLU A 140 24.59 -40.75 4.68
N ALA A 141 23.49 -41.51 4.75
CA ALA A 141 22.86 -42.09 3.56
C ALA A 141 22.28 -41.03 2.61
N GLN A 142 21.66 -39.96 3.15
CA GLN A 142 21.18 -38.84 2.34
C GLN A 142 22.33 -38.10 1.66
N LEU A 143 23.45 -37.89 2.35
CA LEU A 143 24.65 -37.29 1.78
C LEU A 143 25.18 -38.13 0.60
N ALA A 144 25.23 -39.46 0.76
CA ALA A 144 25.64 -40.36 -0.31
C ALA A 144 24.67 -40.34 -1.51
N TYR A 145 23.36 -40.22 -1.27
CA TYR A 145 22.36 -40.10 -2.32
C TYR A 145 22.52 -38.80 -3.14
N VAL A 146 22.79 -37.67 -2.47
CA VAL A 146 23.06 -36.38 -3.13
C VAL A 146 24.29 -36.49 -4.04
N ASP A 147 25.35 -37.19 -3.61
CA ASP A 147 26.55 -37.42 -4.42
C ASP A 147 26.25 -38.23 -5.70
N VAL A 148 25.39 -39.24 -5.63
CA VAL A 148 24.94 -40.01 -6.81
C VAL A 148 24.11 -39.16 -7.76
N LYS A 149 23.22 -38.32 -7.22
CA LYS A 149 22.40 -37.37 -7.99
C LYS A 149 23.28 -36.38 -8.74
N GLU A 150 24.32 -35.83 -8.11
CA GLU A 150 25.30 -34.97 -8.78
C GLU A 150 26.03 -35.67 -9.93
N ALA A 151 26.47 -36.92 -9.72
CA ALA A 151 27.15 -37.70 -10.75
C ALA A 151 26.24 -37.97 -11.96
N ALA A 152 24.97 -38.29 -11.72
CA ALA A 152 23.97 -38.48 -12.76
C ALA A 152 23.67 -37.18 -13.53
N LEU A 153 23.54 -36.05 -12.83
CA LEU A 153 23.32 -34.75 -13.47
C LEU A 153 24.53 -34.31 -14.31
N LYS A 154 25.75 -34.50 -13.80
CA LYS A 154 26.99 -34.22 -14.55
C LYS A 154 27.05 -35.00 -15.86
N THR A 155 26.65 -36.27 -15.85
CA THR A 155 26.62 -37.09 -17.07
C THR A 155 25.49 -36.70 -18.03
N GLN A 156 24.35 -36.25 -17.52
CA GLN A 156 23.22 -35.78 -18.31
C GLN A 156 23.50 -34.45 -19.04
N PHE A 157 24.17 -33.51 -18.37
CA PHE A 157 24.46 -32.18 -18.90
C PHE A 157 25.84 -32.04 -19.58
N ALA A 158 26.69 -33.08 -19.53
CA ALA A 158 27.95 -33.13 -20.28
C ALA A 158 27.75 -33.53 -21.77
N LYS A 159 26.52 -33.77 -22.21
CA LYS A 159 26.14 -34.15 -23.57
C LYS A 159 25.50 -32.98 -24.30
#